data_AF-A6V3V2-F1
#
_entry.id   AF-A6V3V2-F1
#
_cell.length_a   1.000
_cell.length_b   1.000
_cell.length_c   1.000
_cell.angle_alpha   90.00
_cell.angle_beta   90.00
_cell.angle_gamma   90.00
#
_symmetry.space_group_name_H-M   'P 1'
#
loop_
_entity.id
_entity.type
_entity.pdbx_description
1 polymer ?
#
loop_
_entity_poly.entity_id
_entity_poly.type
_entity_poly.pdbx_seq_one_letter_code
_entity_poly.pdbx_strand_id
1 'polypeptide(L)'
;MKARIEKKLSKRLVELYPALYCSAWRDEEPSELAYEQGSRVRHVLSVGGGVDYWGEGQDVYTVWQDWLMSWEWHGPFETYPEGHRHEYLPDTEGFKPTTRNLLQLAGRCQMLEAASTMAVP
;
A
#
# COMPACT_ATOMS: atom_id res chain seq x y z
N MET A 1 5.96 9.17 2.86
CA MET A 1 5.48 9.05 1.49
C MET A 1 4.61 10.24 1.11
N LYS A 2 4.67 10.75 -0.13
CA LYS A 2 3.73 11.78 -0.62
C LYS A 2 2.37 11.16 -0.99
N ALA A 3 1.24 11.82 -0.70
CA ALA A 3 -0.10 11.33 -1.05
C ALA A 3 -0.31 10.98 -2.54
N ARG A 4 0.36 11.70 -3.46
CA ARG A 4 0.29 11.37 -4.91
C ARG A 4 0.94 10.02 -5.24
N ILE A 5 1.93 9.58 -4.45
CA ILE A 5 2.60 8.30 -4.62
C ILE A 5 1.71 7.17 -4.11
N GLU A 6 1.10 7.34 -2.92
CA GLU A 6 0.08 6.43 -2.39
C GLU A 6 -1.02 6.19 -3.43
N LYS A 7 -1.62 7.25 -3.97
CA LYS A 7 -2.66 7.13 -5.00
C LYS A 7 -2.22 6.30 -6.21
N LYS A 8 -0.98 6.49 -6.67
CA LYS A 8 -0.43 5.75 -7.81
C LYS A 8 -0.21 4.27 -7.46
N LEU A 9 0.25 3.99 -6.25
CA LEU A 9 0.47 2.64 -5.75
C LEU A 9 -0.86 1.90 -5.59
N SER A 10 -1.83 2.49 -4.91
CA SER A 10 -3.18 1.94 -4.78
C SER A 10 -3.76 1.56 -6.14
N LYS A 11 -3.71 2.47 -7.12
CA LYS A 11 -4.13 2.16 -8.50
C LYS A 11 -3.38 0.98 -9.09
N ARG A 12 -2.06 0.95 -8.94
CA ARG A 12 -1.22 -0.09 -9.54
C ARG A 12 -1.44 -1.46 -8.92
N LEU A 13 -1.69 -1.51 -7.61
CA LEU A 13 -1.96 -2.75 -6.89
C LEU A 13 -3.27 -3.39 -7.34
N VAL A 14 -4.33 -2.60 -7.56
CA VAL A 14 -5.58 -3.10 -8.15
C VAL A 14 -5.35 -3.66 -9.56
N GLU A 15 -4.52 -3.02 -10.39
CA GLU A 15 -4.16 -3.53 -11.73
C GLU A 15 -3.36 -4.85 -11.68
N LEU A 16 -2.58 -5.08 -10.61
CA LEU A 16 -1.75 -6.27 -10.45
C LEU A 16 -2.52 -7.43 -9.82
N TYR A 17 -3.40 -7.14 -8.86
CA TYR A 17 -4.16 -8.14 -8.10
C TYR A 17 -5.66 -7.85 -8.18
N PRO A 18 -6.27 -7.91 -9.37
CA PRO A 18 -7.68 -7.58 -9.54
C PRO A 18 -8.61 -8.56 -8.80
N ALA A 19 -8.18 -9.80 -8.57
CA ALA A 19 -8.95 -10.77 -7.79
C ALA A 19 -9.00 -10.40 -6.30
N LEU A 20 -7.85 -9.98 -5.74
CA LEU A 20 -7.75 -9.56 -4.33
C LEU A 20 -8.49 -8.24 -4.11
N TYR A 21 -8.30 -7.28 -5.01
CA TYR A 21 -8.85 -5.93 -4.91
C TYR A 21 -10.10 -5.71 -5.76
N CYS A 22 -10.88 -6.77 -6.02
CA CYS A 22 -12.09 -6.67 -6.84
C CYS A 22 -13.17 -5.75 -6.25
N SER A 23 -13.19 -5.63 -4.92
CA SER A 23 -14.10 -4.77 -4.17
C SER A 23 -13.57 -3.34 -3.97
N ALA A 24 -12.36 -3.02 -4.45
CA ALA A 24 -11.77 -1.70 -4.24
C ALA A 24 -12.63 -0.62 -4.90
N TRP A 25 -13.00 0.41 -4.14
CA TRP A 25 -13.75 1.54 -4.65
C TRP A 25 -12.90 2.80 -4.66
N ARG A 26 -13.35 3.77 -5.45
CA ARG A 26 -12.74 5.10 -5.50
C ARG A 26 -13.35 5.94 -4.39
N ASP A 27 -12.51 6.35 -3.45
CA ASP A 27 -12.94 7.18 -2.33
C ASP A 27 -13.10 8.64 -2.75
N GLU A 28 -14.22 9.27 -2.40
CA GLU A 28 -14.44 10.70 -2.67
C GLU A 28 -13.70 11.59 -1.67
N GLU A 29 -13.40 11.05 -0.48
CA GLU A 29 -12.66 11.76 0.54
C GLU A 29 -11.14 11.71 0.28
N PRO A 30 -10.37 12.70 0.80
CA PRO A 30 -8.93 12.59 0.86
C PRO A 30 -8.52 11.41 1.76
N SER A 31 -7.46 10.68 1.38
CA SER A 31 -6.85 9.72 2.31
C SER A 31 -6.30 10.44 3.55
N GLU A 32 -6.13 9.71 4.66
CA GLU A 32 -5.52 10.26 5.89
C GLU A 32 -4.19 10.96 5.59
N LEU A 33 -3.31 10.31 4.82
CA LEU A 33 -2.04 10.89 4.38
C LEU A 33 -2.21 12.19 3.57
N ALA A 34 -3.25 12.26 2.72
CA ALA A 34 -3.54 13.47 1.97
C ALA A 34 -4.04 14.60 2.89
N TYR A 35 -4.85 14.26 3.88
CA TYR A 35 -5.36 15.20 4.88
C TYR A 35 -4.21 15.76 5.74
N GLU A 36 -3.37 14.90 6.30
CA GLU A 36 -2.21 15.29 7.12
C GLU A 36 -1.23 16.19 6.37
N GLN A 37 -1.02 15.95 5.07
CA GLN A 37 -0.15 16.75 4.22
C GLN A 37 -0.79 18.05 3.73
N GLY A 38 -2.07 18.32 4.05
CA GLY A 38 -2.82 19.45 3.48
C GLY A 38 -2.95 19.37 1.95
N SER A 39 -2.91 18.15 1.40
CA SER A 39 -2.87 17.89 -0.02
C SER A 39 -4.26 17.84 -0.64
N ARG A 40 -4.38 18.27 -1.91
CA ARG A 40 -5.62 18.15 -2.69
C ARG A 40 -5.74 16.81 -3.42
N VAL A 41 -4.94 15.81 -3.06
CA VAL A 41 -5.03 14.47 -3.62
C VAL A 41 -6.30 13.80 -3.07
N ARG A 42 -7.16 13.33 -3.98
CA ARG A 42 -8.45 12.67 -3.70
C ARG A 42 -8.60 11.47 -4.61
N HIS A 43 -9.68 10.70 -4.50
CA HIS A 43 -9.96 9.60 -5.43
C HIS A 43 -8.86 8.53 -5.36
N VAL A 44 -8.43 8.21 -4.15
CA VAL A 44 -7.56 7.07 -3.89
C VAL A 44 -8.43 5.81 -3.92
N LEU A 45 -7.86 4.68 -4.38
CA LEU A 45 -8.57 3.41 -4.29
C LEU A 45 -8.44 2.89 -2.85
N SER A 46 -9.58 2.54 -2.28
CA SER A 46 -9.73 2.08 -0.90
C SER A 46 -10.46 0.73 -0.84
N VAL A 47 -10.27 0.04 0.27
CA VAL A 47 -10.88 -1.26 0.61
C VAL A 47 -11.34 -1.25 2.08
N GLY A 48 -12.20 -2.21 2.45
CA GLY A 48 -12.82 -2.27 3.79
C GLY A 48 -14.18 -1.55 3.84
N GLY A 49 -14.45 -0.79 4.90
CA GLY A 49 -15.61 0.11 4.98
C GLY A 49 -16.99 -0.56 4.99
N GLY A 50 -17.02 -1.88 5.19
CA GLY A 50 -18.23 -2.69 5.28
C GLY A 50 -18.64 -2.98 6.72
N VAL A 51 -19.57 -3.91 6.86
CA VAL A 51 -19.88 -4.56 8.14
C VAL A 51 -19.46 -6.01 8.05
N ASP A 52 -18.82 -6.51 9.09
CA ASP A 52 -18.43 -7.91 9.18
C ASP A 52 -19.63 -8.83 9.45
N TYR A 53 -19.37 -10.12 9.61
CA TYR A 53 -20.42 -11.11 9.90
C TYR A 53 -21.19 -10.83 11.20
N TRP A 54 -20.56 -10.15 12.17
CA TRP A 54 -21.15 -9.79 13.45
C TRP A 54 -21.85 -8.41 13.41
N GLY A 55 -21.82 -7.73 12.27
CA GLY A 55 -22.37 -6.39 12.10
C GLY A 55 -21.47 -5.29 12.63
N GLU A 56 -20.20 -5.58 12.91
CA GLU A 56 -19.21 -4.59 13.32
C GLU A 56 -18.64 -3.88 12.08
N GLY A 57 -18.56 -2.55 12.16
CA GLY A 57 -18.00 -1.74 11.08
C GLY A 57 -16.53 -2.04 10.89
N GLN A 58 -16.12 -2.26 9.64
CA GLN A 58 -14.74 -2.44 9.26
C GLN A 58 -14.12 -1.10 8.89
N ASP A 59 -12.86 -0.92 9.29
CA ASP A 59 -12.07 0.25 8.91
C ASP A 59 -11.94 0.36 7.39
N VAL A 60 -11.76 1.59 6.93
CA VAL A 60 -11.42 1.90 5.55
C VAL A 60 -9.92 2.09 5.46
N TYR A 61 -9.28 1.37 4.55
CA TYR A 61 -7.87 1.53 4.25
C TYR A 61 -7.70 1.89 2.79
N THR A 62 -6.68 2.70 2.48
CA THR A 62 -6.24 2.78 1.07
C THR A 62 -5.70 1.41 0.65
N VAL A 63 -5.84 1.04 -0.62
CA VAL A 63 -5.30 -0.23 -1.14
C VAL A 63 -3.79 -0.37 -0.86
N TRP A 64 -3.05 0.74 -0.88
CA TRP A 64 -1.64 0.74 -0.50
C TRP A 64 -1.44 0.38 0.99
N GLN A 65 -2.23 0.95 1.89
CA GLN A 65 -2.12 0.70 3.33
C GLN A 65 -2.53 -0.73 3.67
N ASP A 66 -3.64 -1.20 3.10
CA ASP A 66 -4.06 -2.60 3.19
C ASP A 66 -2.93 -3.53 2.73
N TRP A 67 -2.40 -3.31 1.52
CA TRP A 67 -1.28 -4.09 0.99
C TRP A 67 -0.06 -4.04 1.92
N LEU A 68 0.32 -2.86 2.41
CA LEU A 68 1.49 -2.72 3.30
C LEU A 68 1.35 -3.54 4.59
N MET A 69 0.14 -3.68 5.12
CA MET A 69 -0.14 -4.47 6.33
C MET A 69 -0.19 -5.98 6.06
N SER A 70 -0.40 -6.39 4.81
CA SER A 70 -0.85 -7.75 4.48
C SER A 70 -0.08 -8.41 3.34
N TRP A 71 0.85 -7.72 2.68
CA TRP A 71 1.54 -8.20 1.48
C TRP A 71 2.27 -9.52 1.67
N GLU A 72 2.79 -9.78 2.89
CA GLU A 72 3.41 -11.05 3.29
C GLU A 72 2.41 -12.23 3.27
N TRP A 73 1.11 -11.93 3.32
CA TRP A 73 0.00 -12.89 3.41
C TRP A 73 -0.85 -12.94 2.13
N HIS A 74 -0.54 -12.15 1.10
CA HIS A 74 -1.46 -11.85 -0.01
C HIS A 74 -1.01 -12.28 -1.41
N GLY A 75 -0.05 -13.21 -1.56
CA GLY A 75 0.14 -13.77 -2.90
C GLY A 75 0.93 -15.06 -3.03
N PRO A 76 0.83 -15.70 -4.21
CA PRO A 76 1.61 -16.87 -4.62
C PRO A 76 3.03 -16.44 -5.02
N PHE A 77 3.66 -15.59 -4.22
CA PHE A 77 5.06 -15.27 -4.43
C PHE A 77 5.86 -16.40 -3.84
N GLU A 78 6.72 -17.02 -4.64
CA GLU A 78 7.77 -17.84 -4.07
C GLU A 78 8.54 -16.95 -3.10
N THR A 79 8.75 -17.44 -1.88
CA THR A 79 9.61 -16.74 -0.94
C THR A 79 11.01 -16.70 -1.54
N TYR A 80 11.76 -15.63 -1.26
CA TYR A 80 13.18 -15.67 -1.60
C TYR A 80 13.85 -16.93 -1.04
N PRO A 81 14.77 -17.56 -1.79
CA PRO A 81 15.39 -18.82 -1.40
C PRO A 81 16.19 -18.68 -0.10
N GLU A 82 16.38 -19.82 0.57
CA GLU A 82 17.17 -19.93 1.80
C GLU A 82 18.58 -19.33 1.60
N GLY A 83 19.00 -18.46 2.52
CA GLY A 83 20.26 -17.71 2.45
C GLY A 83 20.21 -16.38 1.68
N HIS A 84 19.05 -15.99 1.13
CA HIS A 84 18.87 -14.68 0.54
C HIS A 84 18.69 -13.59 1.62
N ARG A 85 19.13 -12.35 1.37
CA ARG A 85 18.98 -11.23 2.33
C ARG A 85 17.54 -10.85 2.69
N HIS A 86 16.58 -11.41 1.96
CA HIS A 86 15.13 -11.20 2.11
C HIS A 86 14.40 -12.55 2.22
N GLU A 87 15.08 -13.59 2.70
CA GLU A 87 14.48 -14.91 2.96
C GLU A 87 13.15 -14.77 3.71
N TYR A 88 12.19 -15.66 3.40
CA TYR A 88 10.80 -15.65 3.91
C TYR A 88 9.92 -14.51 3.41
N LEU A 89 10.45 -13.51 2.69
CA LEU A 89 9.65 -12.48 2.05
C LEU A 89 9.22 -12.89 0.63
N PRO A 90 8.05 -12.43 0.18
CA PRO A 90 7.63 -12.53 -1.22
C PRO A 90 8.69 -12.08 -2.24
N ASP A 91 9.04 -12.94 -3.20
CA ASP A 91 9.84 -12.52 -4.35
C ASP A 91 9.03 -11.59 -5.27
N THR A 92 9.57 -10.39 -5.48
CA THR A 92 8.96 -9.32 -6.29
C THR A 92 9.77 -9.03 -7.57
N GLU A 93 10.76 -9.85 -7.91
CA GLU A 93 11.63 -9.65 -9.08
C GLU A 93 10.86 -9.67 -10.41
N GLY A 94 9.79 -10.48 -10.49
CA GLY A 94 8.90 -10.57 -11.65
C GLY A 94 8.07 -9.30 -11.93
N PHE A 95 8.07 -8.32 -11.03
CA PHE A 95 7.31 -7.08 -11.24
C PHE A 95 7.88 -6.25 -12.39
N LYS A 96 6.97 -5.67 -13.18
CA LYS A 96 7.32 -4.69 -14.22
C LYS A 96 8.23 -3.61 -13.62
N PRO A 97 9.26 -3.13 -14.34
CA PRO A 97 10.21 -2.14 -13.81
C PRO A 97 9.52 -0.91 -13.20
N THR A 98 8.42 -0.45 -13.79
CA THR A 98 7.62 0.66 -13.26
C THR A 98 7.06 0.40 -11.87
N THR A 99 6.65 -0.84 -11.58
CA THR A 99 6.10 -1.26 -10.30
C THR A 99 7.21 -1.35 -9.25
N ARG A 100 8.34 -1.98 -9.59
CA ARG A 100 9.53 -2.01 -8.72
C ARG A 100 10.02 -0.60 -8.38
N ASN A 101 10.09 0.29 -9.36
CA ASN A 101 10.48 1.68 -9.14
C ASN A 101 9.53 2.43 -8.19
N LEU A 102 8.22 2.17 -8.29
CA LEU A 102 7.23 2.78 -7.40
C LEU A 102 7.34 2.24 -5.97
N LEU A 103 7.53 0.92 -5.80
CA LEU A 103 7.76 0.31 -4.49
C LEU A 103 9.05 0.81 -3.84
N GLN A 104 10.15 0.87 -4.61
CA GLN A 104 11.42 1.44 -4.14
C GLN A 104 11.27 2.91 -3.74
N LEU A 105 10.54 3.70 -4.53
CA LEU A 105 10.27 5.10 -4.20
C LEU A 105 9.44 5.22 -2.91
N ALA A 106 8.43 4.36 -2.74
CA ALA A 106 7.60 4.32 -1.53
C ALA A 106 8.47 4.05 -0.30
N GLY A 107 9.29 2.99 -0.34
CA GLY A 107 10.19 2.61 0.75
C GLY A 107 11.19 3.71 1.08
N ARG A 108 11.81 4.34 0.07
CA ARG A 108 12.70 5.50 0.29
C ARG A 108 11.98 6.65 0.97
N CYS A 109 10.74 6.96 0.57
CA CYS A 109 9.99 8.02 1.20
C CYS A 109 9.58 7.69 2.66
N GLN A 110 9.31 6.43 2.99
CA GLN A 110 9.03 6.01 4.36
C GLN A 110 10.27 6.11 5.25
N MET A 111 11.44 5.68 4.75
CA MET A 111 12.71 5.82 5.47
C MET A 111 13.05 7.30 5.76
N LEU A 112 12.80 8.19 4.79
CA LEU A 112 13.01 9.63 4.96
C LEU A 112 12.07 10.23 6.01
N GLU A 113 10.81 9.79 6.06
CA GLU A 113 9.89 10.22 7.11
C GLU A 113 10.29 9.71 8.49
N ALA A 114 10.64 8.43 8.62
CA ALA A 114 11.13 7.88 9.88
C ALA A 114 12.36 8.63 10.40
N ALA A 115 13.31 8.95 9.52
CA ALA A 115 14.47 9.76 9.86
C ALA A 115 14.09 11.20 10.28
N SER A 116 13.08 11.80 9.64
CA SER A 116 12.58 13.12 10.00
C SER A 116 11.88 13.13 11.36
N THR A 117 11.10 12.10 11.68
CA THR A 117 10.40 11.97 12.96
C THR A 117 11.36 11.73 14.12
N MET A 118 12.46 11.00 13.89
CA MET A 118 13.52 10.80 14.89
C MET A 118 14.41 12.03 15.13
N ALA A 119 14.36 13.03 14.23
CA ALA A 119 15.18 14.23 14.31
C ALA A 119 14.50 15.40 15.05
N VAL A 120 13.30 15.20 15.60
CA VAL A 120 12.60 16.20 16.43
C VAL A 120 12.98 15.96 17.91
N PRO A 121 13.67 16.90 18.59
CA PRO A 121 14.04 16.78 19.99
C PRO A 121 12.86 16.93 20.95
#